data_AF-T2S9B1-F1
#
_entry.id   AF-T2S9B1-F1
#
_cell.length_a   1.000
_cell.length_b   1.000
_cell.length_c   1.000
_cell.angle_alpha   90.00
_cell.angle_beta   90.00
_cell.angle_gamma   90.00
#
_symmetry.space_group_name_H-M   'P 1'
#
loop_
_entity.id
_entity.type
_entity.pdbx_description
1 polymer ?
#
loop_
_entity_poly.entity_id
_entity_poly.type
_entity_poly.pdbx_seq_one_letter_code
_entity_poly.pdbx_strand_id
1 'polypeptide(L)'
;MRLDYALFDQHLVSSREKAKALILKNQVLVNKIVISKPSFIIKEDDQIELIATNLFISRAGEKLGAFLENHLIDFKEKVVLDVGASKGGFSEMALLKGAKKVLCVDVGKMQLDKNLKKDKRIECYEECDIRAFKTTEKIDLVLCDVSFISLYCILEAILPLSNEFLALFKPQFEVGKAVKRNKKGVVMDKEAILNALENFKNHLKTKDFQILTIQESLVKGKTGMLNFLSISSEPEIKSLAIGKFDGLHLGHQALFKELKDPKALLIIEKKHYTKGYLTPLKYRAKLVGMPLFFVYLEEISQLNALDFLELLKKKFPNLERLVVGYDFKFGYQRQNDALFLKEHFKESIIVPEVKVQNISVHSKMIKLALSHGDLLLANKLLGRYYEVCGEVISDQGLGHKELVPTLNIKTKDFILPSFGVYASLVKIKDQIYQKSVSFIGNRLSADQNFAIECHVLDAIIENPPKKLALRWVEKIRDNMHFHSLKELKNQIQQDILMAKEILR
;
A
#
# COMPACT_ATOMS: atom_id res chain seq x y z
N MET A 1 -0.40 34.19 -29.20
CA MET A 1 0.09 34.56 -27.84
C MET A 1 1.20 33.59 -27.39
N ARG A 2 2.09 33.95 -26.44
CA ARG A 2 3.06 32.98 -25.88
C ARG A 2 2.38 32.01 -24.90
N LEU A 3 2.74 30.73 -24.93
CA LEU A 3 2.13 29.67 -24.11
C LEU A 3 2.24 29.94 -22.60
N ASP A 4 3.38 30.46 -22.12
CA ASP A 4 3.57 30.81 -20.71
C ASP A 4 2.68 31.97 -20.23
N TYR A 5 2.29 32.88 -21.13
CA TYR A 5 1.30 33.92 -20.86
C TYR A 5 -0.12 33.35 -20.96
N ALA A 6 -0.40 32.58 -22.02
CA ALA A 6 -1.72 32.01 -22.27
C ALA A 6 -2.23 31.16 -21.10
N LEU A 7 -1.38 30.31 -20.53
CA LEU A 7 -1.73 29.48 -19.37
C LEU A 7 -2.14 30.31 -18.14
N PHE A 8 -1.51 31.47 -17.93
CA PHE A 8 -1.84 32.35 -16.81
C PHE A 8 -3.08 33.19 -17.10
N ASP A 9 -3.17 33.74 -18.31
CA ASP A 9 -4.26 34.61 -18.77
C ASP A 9 -5.61 33.86 -18.84
N GLN A 10 -5.59 32.61 -19.30
CA GLN A 10 -6.74 31.71 -19.29
C GLN A 10 -7.02 31.07 -17.90
N HIS A 11 -6.34 31.54 -16.85
CA HIS A 11 -6.49 31.06 -15.46
C HIS A 11 -6.26 29.56 -15.26
N LEU A 12 -5.55 28.89 -16.17
CA LEU A 12 -5.18 27.47 -16.05
C LEU A 12 -4.08 27.25 -15.00
N VAL A 13 -3.29 28.28 -14.67
CA VAL A 13 -2.26 28.23 -13.62
C VAL A 13 -2.20 29.52 -12.79
N SER A 14 -1.74 29.41 -11.55
CA SER A 14 -1.75 30.51 -10.57
C SER A 14 -0.63 31.56 -10.74
N SER A 15 0.39 31.30 -11.57
CA SER A 15 1.43 32.29 -11.90
C SER A 15 2.18 31.92 -13.19
N ARG A 16 2.85 32.91 -13.80
CA ARG A 16 3.69 32.71 -14.98
C ARG A 16 4.91 31.82 -14.72
N GLU A 17 5.50 31.90 -13.54
CA GLU A 17 6.58 31.01 -13.11
C GLU A 17 6.10 29.55 -13.04
N LYS A 18 4.86 29.35 -12.59
CA LYS A 18 4.21 28.02 -12.56
C LYS A 18 3.94 27.51 -13.98
N ALA A 19 3.48 28.38 -14.88
CA ALA A 19 3.33 28.08 -16.31
C ALA A 19 4.63 27.56 -16.92
N LYS A 20 5.74 28.30 -16.73
CA LYS A 20 7.07 27.91 -17.24
C LYS A 20 7.52 26.57 -16.69
N ALA A 21 7.34 26.34 -15.39
CA ALA A 21 7.75 25.10 -14.74
C ALA A 21 7.01 23.88 -15.29
N LEU A 22 5.70 23.99 -15.57
CA LEU A 22 4.89 22.92 -16.17
C LEU A 22 5.31 22.60 -17.59
N ILE A 23 5.51 23.64 -18.40
CA ILE A 23 5.96 23.49 -19.78
C ILE A 23 7.30 22.74 -19.79
N LEU A 24 8.26 23.16 -18.95
CA LEU A 24 9.57 22.50 -18.84
C LEU A 24 9.50 21.08 -18.27
N LYS A 25 8.46 20.74 -17.50
CA LYS A 25 8.21 19.39 -16.98
C LYS A 25 7.42 18.51 -17.96
N ASN A 26 7.20 18.95 -19.20
CA ASN A 26 6.41 18.25 -20.21
C ASN A 26 4.97 17.97 -19.76
N GLN A 27 4.37 18.90 -19.01
CA GLN A 27 3.02 18.76 -18.43
C GLN A 27 1.96 19.57 -19.16
N VAL A 28 2.27 20.15 -20.32
CA VAL A 28 1.36 20.98 -21.10
C VAL A 28 1.24 20.41 -22.51
N LEU A 29 0.01 20.18 -22.95
CA LEU A 29 -0.35 19.78 -24.29
C LEU A 29 -0.91 21.00 -25.04
N VAL A 30 -0.52 21.15 -26.29
CA VAL A 30 -1.21 22.02 -27.26
C VAL A 30 -1.66 21.13 -28.40
N ASN A 31 -2.96 21.05 -28.65
CA ASN A 31 -3.57 20.15 -29.63
C ASN A 31 -3.10 18.69 -29.46
N LYS A 32 -3.08 18.20 -28.22
CA LYS A 32 -2.64 16.85 -27.82
C LYS A 32 -1.13 16.57 -28.02
N ILE A 33 -0.32 17.58 -28.33
CA ILE A 33 1.14 17.46 -28.46
C ILE A 33 1.82 18.10 -27.24
N VAL A 34 2.76 17.37 -26.64
CA VAL A 34 3.53 17.87 -25.49
C VAL A 34 4.44 19.01 -25.92
N ILE A 35 4.28 20.17 -25.28
CA ILE A 35 5.12 21.34 -25.52
C ILE A 35 6.08 21.55 -24.35
N SER A 36 7.37 21.67 -24.66
CA SER A 36 8.46 21.84 -23.68
C SER A 36 9.10 23.23 -23.68
N LYS A 37 8.65 24.14 -24.57
CA LYS A 37 9.20 25.48 -24.76
C LYS A 37 8.24 26.56 -24.23
N PRO A 38 8.57 27.31 -23.16
CA PRO A 38 7.67 28.31 -22.60
C PRO A 38 7.30 29.46 -23.54
N SER A 39 8.22 29.80 -24.46
CA SER A 39 8.01 30.82 -25.48
C SER A 39 7.33 30.29 -26.75
N PHE A 40 6.79 29.07 -26.73
CA PHE A 40 5.98 28.54 -27.83
C PHE A 40 4.82 29.49 -28.13
N ILE A 41 4.57 29.76 -29.41
CA ILE A 41 3.51 30.66 -29.86
C ILE A 41 2.28 29.82 -30.18
N ILE A 42 1.18 30.12 -29.50
CA ILE A 42 -0.14 29.53 -29.76
C ILE A 42 -0.97 30.45 -30.67
N LYS A 43 -1.80 29.83 -31.50
CA LYS A 43 -2.88 30.45 -32.29
C LYS A 43 -4.15 30.56 -31.46
N GLU A 44 -5.14 31.32 -31.94
CA GLU A 44 -6.42 31.49 -31.24
C GLU A 44 -7.21 30.19 -31.10
N ASP A 45 -7.13 29.31 -32.10
CA ASP A 45 -7.86 28.03 -32.13
C ASP A 45 -7.12 26.87 -31.44
N ASP A 46 -5.92 27.11 -30.91
CA ASP A 46 -5.12 26.06 -30.26
C ASP A 46 -5.73 25.66 -28.92
N GLN A 47 -5.99 24.36 -28.75
CA GLN A 47 -6.49 23.80 -27.49
C GLN A 47 -5.33 23.49 -26.54
N ILE A 48 -5.34 24.11 -25.37
CA ILE A 48 -4.33 23.92 -24.33
C ILE A 48 -4.89 23.00 -23.24
N GLU A 49 -4.17 21.93 -22.92
CA GLU A 49 -4.53 20.97 -21.89
C GLU A 49 -3.35 20.74 -20.94
N LEU A 50 -3.61 20.57 -19.65
CA LEU A 50 -2.59 20.22 -18.65
C LEU A 50 -2.64 18.72 -18.37
N ILE A 51 -1.51 18.03 -18.56
CA ILE A 51 -1.38 16.58 -18.34
C ILE A 51 -1.59 16.20 -16.87
N ALA A 52 -1.19 17.10 -15.96
CA ALA A 52 -1.43 16.95 -14.52
C ALA A 52 -2.27 18.13 -14.01
N THR A 53 -3.49 17.84 -13.58
CA THR A 53 -4.42 18.80 -12.97
C THR A 53 -4.11 19.09 -11.49
N ASN A 54 -3.27 18.28 -10.83
CA ASN A 54 -2.95 18.45 -9.41
C ASN A 54 -1.60 19.13 -9.22
N LEU A 55 -1.56 20.43 -9.49
CA LEU A 55 -0.42 21.26 -9.11
C LEU A 55 -0.54 21.70 -7.67
N PHE A 56 0.15 20.98 -6.77
CA PHE A 56 0.19 21.33 -5.36
C PHE A 56 0.51 22.81 -5.13
N ILE A 57 -0.17 23.41 -4.16
CA ILE A 57 -0.01 24.80 -3.70
C ILE A 57 1.43 25.07 -3.27
N SER A 58 2.14 24.04 -2.81
CA SER A 58 3.56 24.15 -2.48
C SER A 58 4.34 22.86 -2.75
N ARG A 59 5.67 22.98 -2.76
CA ARG A 59 6.61 21.85 -2.84
C ARG A 59 6.46 20.87 -1.67
N ALA A 60 5.92 21.31 -0.54
CA ALA A 60 5.62 20.41 0.57
C ALA A 60 4.55 19.37 0.15
N GLY A 61 3.49 19.81 -0.55
CA GLY A 61 2.49 18.90 -1.12
C GLY A 61 3.09 17.92 -2.12
N GLU A 62 3.99 18.37 -3.01
CA GLU A 62 4.72 17.49 -3.93
C GLU A 62 5.53 16.41 -3.18
N LYS A 63 6.21 16.78 -2.09
CA LYS A 63 7.01 15.86 -1.27
C LYS A 63 6.15 14.80 -0.61
N LEU A 64 5.06 15.21 0.04
CA LEU A 64 4.15 14.26 0.68
C LEU A 64 3.50 13.36 -0.36
N GLY A 65 3.14 13.90 -1.53
CA GLY A 65 2.59 13.12 -2.64
C GLY A 65 3.52 12.01 -3.09
N ALA A 66 4.79 12.35 -3.35
CA ALA A 66 5.82 11.39 -3.72
C ALA A 66 6.08 10.33 -2.64
N PHE A 67 5.95 10.69 -1.36
CA PHE A 67 6.01 9.73 -0.26
C PHE A 67 4.80 8.77 -0.32
N LEU A 68 3.59 9.30 -0.42
CA LEU A 68 2.34 8.52 -0.44
C LEU A 68 2.16 7.62 -1.68
N GLU A 69 2.93 7.82 -2.76
CA GLU A 69 2.92 6.89 -3.90
C GLU A 69 3.42 5.48 -3.53
N ASN A 70 4.29 5.38 -2.53
CA ASN A 70 4.93 4.13 -2.12
C ASN A 70 4.45 3.63 -0.75
N HIS A 71 3.63 4.41 -0.04
CA HIS A 71 3.17 4.12 1.31
C HIS A 71 1.66 4.17 1.43
N LEU A 72 1.09 3.13 2.04
CA LEU A 72 -0.34 3.05 2.31
C LEU A 72 -0.64 3.75 3.63
N ILE A 73 -1.00 5.02 3.54
CA ILE A 73 -1.47 5.81 4.69
C ILE A 73 -2.87 6.27 4.38
N ASP A 74 -3.80 5.89 5.25
CA ASP A 74 -5.19 6.22 5.08
C ASP A 74 -5.49 7.58 5.69
N PHE A 75 -6.09 8.46 4.87
CA PHE A 75 -6.59 9.77 5.25
C PHE A 75 -8.12 9.80 5.23
N LYS A 76 -8.77 8.77 4.68
CA LYS A 76 -10.20 8.80 4.39
C LYS A 76 -11.00 8.93 5.67
N GLU A 77 -11.92 9.90 5.70
CA GLU A 77 -12.80 10.21 6.83
C GLU A 77 -12.07 10.57 8.16
N LYS A 78 -10.75 10.82 8.11
CA LYS A 78 -9.94 11.17 9.29
C LYS A 78 -9.93 12.68 9.56
N VAL A 79 -9.82 13.05 10.84
CA VAL A 79 -9.44 14.39 11.28
C VAL A 79 -7.92 14.47 11.34
N VAL A 80 -7.34 15.38 10.55
CA VAL A 80 -5.89 15.53 10.39
C VAL A 80 -5.43 16.83 11.03
N LEU A 81 -4.34 16.79 11.80
CA LEU A 81 -3.66 17.99 12.29
C LEU A 81 -2.41 18.25 11.45
N ASP A 82 -2.31 19.41 10.82
CA ASP A 82 -1.13 19.85 10.05
C ASP A 82 -0.33 20.89 10.85
N VAL A 83 0.79 20.46 11.44
CA VAL A 83 1.67 21.28 12.28
C VAL A 83 2.78 21.89 11.42
N GLY A 84 2.84 23.23 11.41
CA GLY A 84 3.68 23.99 10.49
C GLY A 84 3.07 24.10 9.10
N ALA A 85 1.74 24.26 9.04
CA ALA A 85 0.97 24.20 7.79
C ALA A 85 1.47 25.17 6.72
N SER A 86 1.99 26.34 7.10
CA SER A 86 2.47 27.40 6.21
C SER A 86 1.49 27.69 5.06
N LYS A 87 1.87 27.45 3.80
CA LYS A 87 0.98 27.62 2.64
C LYS A 87 -0.10 26.53 2.48
N GLY A 88 -0.04 25.46 3.27
CA GLY A 88 -1.01 24.36 3.29
C GLY A 88 -0.72 23.21 2.34
N GLY A 89 0.54 22.95 1.99
CA GLY A 89 0.88 21.87 1.06
C GLY A 89 0.50 20.47 1.56
N PHE A 90 0.70 20.21 2.85
CA PHE A 90 0.32 18.95 3.48
C PHE A 90 -1.20 18.88 3.69
N SER A 91 -1.81 19.98 4.14
CA SER A 91 -3.26 20.13 4.24
C SER A 91 -3.99 19.83 2.92
N GLU A 92 -3.54 20.39 1.79
CA GLU A 92 -4.10 20.12 0.46
C GLU A 92 -4.03 18.64 0.11
N MET A 93 -2.89 18.00 0.35
CA MET A 93 -2.72 16.57 0.12
C MET A 93 -3.69 15.73 0.96
N ALA A 94 -3.84 16.06 2.25
CA ALA A 94 -4.75 15.36 3.14
C ALA A 94 -6.19 15.42 2.62
N LEU A 95 -6.64 16.60 2.18
CA LEU A 95 -7.96 16.78 1.57
C LEU A 95 -8.12 15.99 0.27
N LEU A 96 -7.11 15.99 -0.60
CA LEU A 96 -7.10 15.22 -1.85
C LEU A 96 -7.15 13.70 -1.59
N LYS A 97 -6.63 13.25 -0.45
CA LYS A 97 -6.67 11.85 0.00
C LYS A 97 -7.93 11.50 0.80
N GLY A 98 -8.87 12.44 0.95
CA GLY A 98 -10.18 12.19 1.53
C GLY A 98 -10.30 12.49 3.03
N ALA A 99 -9.42 13.31 3.59
CA ALA A 99 -9.57 13.79 4.97
C ALA A 99 -10.93 14.46 5.18
N LYS A 100 -11.58 14.12 6.30
CA LYS A 100 -12.86 14.69 6.72
C LYS A 100 -12.68 16.15 7.14
N LYS A 101 -11.60 16.43 7.87
CA LYS A 101 -11.25 17.75 8.38
C LYS A 101 -9.74 17.88 8.52
N VAL A 102 -9.20 19.08 8.33
CA VAL A 102 -7.80 19.40 8.61
C VAL A 102 -7.72 20.63 9.52
N LEU A 103 -7.06 20.48 10.67
CA LEU A 103 -6.70 21.55 11.58
C LEU A 103 -5.29 22.02 11.22
N CYS A 104 -5.14 23.25 10.74
CA CYS A 104 -3.86 23.83 10.34
C CYS A 104 -3.31 24.69 11.49
N VAL A 105 -2.17 24.32 12.08
CA VAL A 105 -1.53 25.09 13.15
C VAL A 105 -0.20 25.66 12.64
N ASP A 106 -0.03 26.98 12.75
CA ASP A 106 1.21 27.65 12.36
C ASP A 106 1.48 28.88 13.25
N VAL A 107 2.76 29.14 13.54
CA VAL A 107 3.20 30.33 14.28
C VAL A 107 3.19 31.60 13.42
N GLY A 108 3.17 31.45 12.09
CA GLY A 108 3.11 32.54 11.12
C GLY A 108 1.71 33.11 10.95
N LYS A 109 1.64 34.25 10.27
CA LYS A 109 0.42 35.01 10.00
C LYS A 109 0.12 35.06 8.51
N MET A 110 -1.15 34.89 8.14
CA MET A 110 -1.66 34.94 6.76
C MET A 110 -0.85 34.09 5.75
N GLN A 111 -0.43 32.90 6.16
CA GLN A 111 0.41 32.04 5.33
C GLN A 111 -0.40 31.07 4.48
N LEU A 112 -1.54 30.59 5.01
CA LEU A 112 -2.32 29.54 4.35
C LEU A 112 -3.02 30.06 3.09
N ASP A 113 -2.98 29.27 2.02
CA ASP A 113 -3.54 29.64 0.72
C ASP A 113 -5.02 30.02 0.82
N LYS A 114 -5.42 31.06 0.07
CA LYS A 114 -6.77 31.63 0.14
C LYS A 114 -7.85 30.63 -0.27
N ASN A 115 -7.57 29.70 -1.18
CA ASN A 115 -8.54 28.70 -1.60
C ASN A 115 -8.69 27.62 -0.52
N LEU A 116 -7.59 27.19 0.11
CA LEU A 116 -7.66 26.27 1.25
C LEU A 116 -8.44 26.89 2.42
N LYS A 117 -8.19 28.17 2.75
CA LYS A 117 -8.94 28.87 3.81
C LYS A 117 -10.47 28.92 3.57
N LYS A 118 -10.92 28.79 2.32
CA LYS A 118 -12.36 28.78 1.97
C LYS A 118 -12.98 27.38 2.03
N ASP A 119 -12.17 26.32 2.06
CA ASP A 119 -12.68 24.96 2.17
C ASP A 119 -13.25 24.74 3.57
N LYS A 120 -14.52 24.32 3.66
CA LYS A 120 -15.24 24.13 4.93
C LYS A 120 -14.62 23.04 5.82
N ARG A 121 -13.74 22.20 5.25
CA ARG A 121 -13.01 21.16 5.97
C ARG A 121 -11.71 21.67 6.60
N ILE A 122 -11.29 22.90 6.31
CA ILE A 122 -10.10 23.51 6.90
C ILE A 122 -10.50 24.37 8.10
N GLU A 123 -9.77 24.19 9.19
CA GLU A 123 -9.79 25.11 10.33
C GLU A 123 -8.37 25.61 10.60
N CYS A 124 -8.19 26.93 10.71
CA CYS A 124 -6.87 27.56 10.67
C CYS A 124 -6.57 28.28 11.98
N TYR A 125 -5.45 27.89 12.60
CA TYR A 125 -4.89 28.44 13.83
C TYR A 125 -3.52 29.06 13.51
N GLU A 126 -3.55 30.28 12.94
CA GLU A 126 -2.35 31.10 12.72
C GLU A 126 -1.93 31.82 14.02
N GLU A 127 -0.67 32.26 14.08
CA GLU A 127 -0.07 32.85 15.29
C GLU A 127 -0.19 31.93 16.52
N CYS A 128 -0.21 30.61 16.29
CA CYS A 128 -0.42 29.59 17.31
C CYS A 128 0.77 28.62 17.35
N ASP A 129 1.46 28.57 18.50
CA ASP A 129 2.45 27.53 18.77
C ASP A 129 1.74 26.22 19.12
N ILE A 130 2.20 25.10 18.56
CA ILE A 130 1.62 23.78 18.81
C ILE A 130 1.59 23.39 20.29
N ARG A 131 2.52 23.91 21.11
CA ARG A 131 2.55 23.69 22.56
C ARG A 131 1.44 24.42 23.31
N ALA A 132 0.83 25.43 22.70
CA ALA A 132 -0.31 26.18 23.22
C ALA A 132 -1.63 25.77 22.56
N PHE A 133 -1.59 25.00 21.48
CA PHE A 133 -2.76 24.53 20.75
C PHE A 133 -3.62 23.61 21.62
N LYS A 134 -4.94 23.79 21.53
CA LYS A 134 -5.93 22.97 22.22
C LYS A 134 -7.08 22.68 21.27
N THR A 135 -7.58 21.45 21.31
CA THR A 135 -8.78 21.05 20.60
C THR A 135 -9.55 20.03 21.43
N THR A 136 -10.85 19.95 21.22
CA THR A 136 -11.71 18.87 21.75
C THR A 136 -11.90 17.75 20.73
N GLU A 137 -11.46 17.95 19.49
CA GLU A 137 -11.55 16.95 18.45
C GLU A 137 -10.48 15.88 18.62
N LYS A 138 -10.89 14.62 18.48
CA LYS A 138 -9.96 13.51 18.36
C LYS A 138 -9.22 13.62 17.02
N ILE A 139 -7.90 13.73 17.08
CA ILE A 139 -7.05 13.76 15.90
C ILE A 139 -6.65 12.31 15.56
N ASP A 140 -6.87 11.92 14.31
CA ASP A 140 -6.57 10.56 13.84
C ASP A 140 -5.17 10.46 13.21
N LEU A 141 -4.64 11.58 12.69
CA LEU A 141 -3.33 11.65 12.05
C LEU A 141 -2.71 13.04 12.23
N VAL A 142 -1.44 13.09 12.61
CA VAL A 142 -0.67 14.34 12.67
C VAL A 142 0.34 14.38 11.52
N LEU A 143 0.30 15.44 10.72
CA LEU A 143 1.34 15.80 9.76
C LEU A 143 2.21 16.89 10.39
N CYS A 144 3.53 16.78 10.27
CA CYS A 144 4.45 17.73 10.89
C CYS A 144 5.58 18.16 9.95
N ASP A 145 5.53 19.41 9.47
CA ASP A 145 6.54 20.05 8.60
C ASP A 145 7.09 21.36 9.22
N VAL A 146 7.56 21.29 10.46
CA VAL A 146 8.10 22.47 11.15
C VAL A 146 9.48 22.89 10.62
N SER A 147 9.79 24.18 10.71
CA SER A 147 11.10 24.74 10.40
C SER A 147 11.57 25.60 11.58
N PHE A 148 12.88 25.80 11.72
CA PHE A 148 13.50 26.62 12.77
C PHE A 148 13.41 26.04 14.20
N ILE A 149 12.73 24.91 14.38
CA ILE A 149 12.67 24.14 15.62
C ILE A 149 12.94 22.66 15.31
N SER A 150 13.57 21.96 16.24
CA SER A 150 13.73 20.50 16.20
C SER A 150 12.38 19.82 16.46
N LEU A 151 12.08 18.73 15.74
CA LEU A 151 10.93 17.88 16.07
C LEU A 151 10.99 17.40 17.52
N TYR A 152 12.19 17.09 18.02
CA TYR A 152 12.42 16.65 19.40
C TYR A 152 11.80 17.61 20.43
N CYS A 153 11.90 18.92 20.20
CA CYS A 153 11.43 19.95 21.14
C CYS A 153 9.89 20.05 21.24
N ILE A 154 9.15 19.52 20.27
CA ILE A 154 7.69 19.59 20.22
C ILE A 154 7.01 18.24 20.44
N LEU A 155 7.78 17.15 20.55
CA LEU A 155 7.26 15.79 20.71
C LEU A 155 6.25 15.67 21.86
N GLU A 156 6.58 16.21 23.04
CA GLU A 156 5.71 16.11 24.22
C GLU A 156 4.36 16.79 24.04
N ALA A 157 4.27 17.80 23.16
CA ALA A 157 3.01 18.47 22.85
C ALA A 157 2.20 17.71 21.79
N ILE A 158 2.85 17.04 20.84
CA ILE A 158 2.17 16.39 19.72
C ILE A 158 1.84 14.92 19.96
N LEU A 159 2.68 14.17 20.68
CA LEU A 159 2.48 12.74 20.92
C LEU A 159 1.15 12.42 21.61
N PRO A 160 0.66 13.21 22.59
CA PRO A 160 -0.65 12.95 23.21
C PRO A 160 -1.85 13.19 22.27
N LEU A 161 -1.65 13.86 21.14
CA LEU A 161 -2.75 14.27 20.26
C LEU A 161 -3.21 13.15 19.32
N SER A 162 -2.35 12.18 19.01
CA SER A 162 -2.63 11.12 18.03
C SER A 162 -1.76 9.89 18.30
N ASN A 163 -2.14 8.75 17.75
CA ASN A 163 -1.30 7.54 17.70
C ASN A 163 -0.55 7.40 16.38
N GLU A 164 -0.91 8.15 15.34
CA GLU A 164 -0.28 8.12 14.03
C GLU A 164 0.28 9.48 13.63
N PHE A 165 1.53 9.50 13.12
CA PHE A 165 2.22 10.70 12.67
C PHE A 165 2.97 10.48 11.36
N LEU A 166 2.99 11.52 10.54
CA LEU A 166 3.95 11.73 9.47
C LEU A 166 4.75 13.00 9.74
N ALA A 167 6.03 12.83 10.03
CA ALA A 167 6.91 13.95 10.36
C ALA A 167 8.05 14.08 9.35
N LEU A 168 8.42 15.31 9.01
CA LEU A 168 9.59 15.60 8.18
C LEU A 168 10.79 15.93 9.08
N PHE A 169 11.70 14.97 9.23
CA PHE A 169 12.95 15.15 9.96
C PHE A 169 13.93 15.96 9.11
N LYS A 170 14.32 17.13 9.63
CA LYS A 170 15.15 18.12 8.93
C LYS A 170 16.48 18.29 9.65
N PRO A 171 17.54 17.57 9.25
CA PRO A 171 18.79 17.51 10.01
C PRO A 171 19.35 18.87 10.44
N GLN A 172 19.19 19.92 9.62
CA GLN A 172 19.63 21.28 9.94
C GLN A 172 19.05 21.88 11.23
N PHE A 173 17.87 21.44 11.65
CA PHE A 173 17.20 21.88 12.88
C PHE A 173 17.35 20.87 14.02
N GLU A 174 17.72 19.62 13.70
CA GLU A 174 17.89 18.54 14.68
C GLU A 174 19.30 18.51 15.25
N VAL A 175 20.30 18.92 14.45
CA VAL A 175 21.68 19.00 14.91
C VAL A 175 21.96 20.41 15.46
N GLY A 176 22.66 20.48 16.59
CA GLY A 176 23.03 21.73 17.25
C GLY A 176 23.75 22.74 16.32
N LYS A 177 23.76 24.01 16.72
CA LYS A 177 24.38 25.10 15.92
C LYS A 177 25.88 24.91 15.67
N ALA A 178 26.58 24.18 16.54
CA ALA A 178 28.02 23.92 16.43
C ALA A 178 28.39 22.94 15.29
N VAL A 179 27.45 22.14 14.79
CA VAL A 179 27.73 21.14 13.75
C VAL A 179 28.01 21.80 12.40
N LYS A 180 29.04 21.31 11.69
CA LYS A 180 29.53 21.89 10.43
C LYS A 180 28.46 21.90 9.33
N ARG A 181 28.28 23.07 8.70
CA ARG A 181 27.33 23.29 7.59
C ARG A 181 28.04 23.90 6.37
N ASN A 182 27.49 23.71 5.19
CA ASN A 182 27.95 24.40 3.98
C ASN A 182 27.34 25.82 3.86
N LYS A 183 27.75 26.59 2.85
CA LYS A 183 27.25 27.96 2.59
C LYS A 183 25.72 28.05 2.37
N LYS A 184 25.06 26.92 2.07
CA LYS A 184 23.60 26.83 1.89
C LYS A 184 22.87 26.33 3.15
N GLY A 185 23.58 26.24 4.29
CA GLY A 185 23.01 25.79 5.57
C GLY A 185 22.80 24.28 5.68
N VAL A 186 23.32 23.48 4.75
CA VAL A 186 23.20 22.02 4.77
C VAL A 186 24.22 21.42 5.72
N VAL A 187 23.77 20.56 6.63
CA VAL A 187 24.61 19.79 7.55
C VAL A 187 25.45 18.80 6.76
N MET A 188 26.77 18.87 6.94
CA MET A 188 27.72 18.02 6.21
C MET A 188 28.19 16.80 7.04
N ASP A 189 28.02 16.88 8.35
CA ASP A 189 28.41 15.84 9.30
C ASP A 189 27.35 14.74 9.35
N LYS A 190 27.65 13.58 8.76
CA LYS A 190 26.71 12.44 8.72
C LYS A 190 26.54 11.78 10.08
N GLU A 191 27.58 11.77 10.91
CA GLU A 191 27.56 11.12 12.22
C GLU A 191 26.64 11.90 13.18
N ALA A 192 26.73 13.23 13.16
CA ALA A 192 25.81 14.09 13.91
C ALA A 192 24.33 13.86 13.51
N ILE A 193 24.04 13.59 12.23
CA ILE A 193 22.69 13.29 11.76
C ILE A 193 22.21 11.93 12.29
N LEU A 194 23.06 10.91 12.22
CA LEU A 194 22.74 9.58 12.72
C LEU A 194 22.49 9.61 14.23
N ASN A 195 23.34 10.31 15.00
CA ASN A 195 23.17 10.47 16.44
C ASN A 195 21.88 11.20 16.79
N ALA A 196 21.54 12.28 16.09
CA ALA A 196 20.28 13.00 16.29
C ALA A 196 19.06 12.10 16.00
N LEU A 197 19.10 11.31 14.93
CA LEU A 197 18.04 10.38 14.59
C LEU A 197 17.92 9.24 15.62
N GLU A 198 19.02 8.72 16.13
CA GLU A 198 19.02 7.65 17.14
C GLU A 198 18.49 8.15 18.49
N ASN A 199 18.89 9.37 18.90
CA ASN A 199 18.32 10.02 20.08
C ASN A 199 16.80 10.23 19.94
N PHE A 200 16.35 10.68 18.76
CA PHE A 200 14.93 10.84 18.47
C PHE A 200 14.17 9.51 18.55
N LYS A 201 14.71 8.44 17.96
CA LYS A 201 14.14 7.08 18.06
C LYS A 201 14.05 6.59 19.51
N ASN A 202 15.12 6.78 20.28
CA ASN A 202 15.16 6.32 21.67
C ASN A 202 14.16 7.08 22.53
N HIS A 203 13.99 8.38 22.31
CA HIS A 203 12.96 9.15 23.00
C HIS A 203 11.54 8.75 22.61
N LEU A 204 11.27 8.44 21.34
CA LEU A 204 9.97 7.88 20.94
C LEU A 204 9.69 6.56 21.67
N LYS A 205 10.70 5.67 21.78
CA LYS A 205 10.54 4.39 22.49
C LYS A 205 10.20 4.55 23.96
N THR A 206 10.73 5.56 24.65
CA THR A 206 10.37 5.81 26.07
C THR A 206 8.93 6.32 26.23
N LYS A 207 8.26 6.64 25.13
CA LYS A 207 6.87 7.11 25.05
C LYS A 207 5.95 6.08 24.37
N ASP A 208 6.42 4.85 24.18
CA ASP A 208 5.70 3.77 23.48
C ASP A 208 5.39 4.07 22.00
N PHE A 209 6.22 4.91 21.37
CA PHE A 209 6.20 5.19 19.94
C PHE A 209 7.40 4.57 19.22
N GLN A 210 7.19 4.22 17.95
CA GLN A 210 8.25 3.75 17.08
C GLN A 210 8.16 4.35 15.67
N ILE A 211 9.32 4.45 15.02
CA ILE A 211 9.40 4.83 13.61
C ILE A 211 9.20 3.58 12.75
N LEU A 212 8.07 3.50 12.05
CA LEU A 212 7.72 2.41 11.13
C LEU A 212 8.48 2.50 9.80
N THR A 213 8.77 3.71 9.34
CA THR A 213 9.42 3.93 8.04
C THR A 213 10.25 5.20 8.07
N ILE A 214 11.42 5.15 7.45
CA ILE A 214 12.30 6.29 7.18
C ILE A 214 12.57 6.31 5.68
N GLN A 215 12.19 7.39 5.00
CA GLN A 215 12.47 7.54 3.58
C GLN A 215 13.02 8.94 3.28
N GLU A 216 14.11 8.99 2.51
CA GLU A 216 14.61 10.24 1.97
C GLU A 216 13.60 10.88 1.00
N SER A 217 13.37 12.18 1.13
CA SER A 217 12.51 12.95 0.24
C SER A 217 13.07 12.97 -1.19
N LEU A 218 12.37 12.34 -2.14
CA LEU A 218 12.74 12.29 -3.56
C LEU A 218 12.75 13.67 -4.25
N VAL A 219 11.93 14.60 -3.75
CA VAL A 219 11.89 15.97 -4.26
C VAL A 219 13.04 16.78 -3.65
N LYS A 220 14.11 16.98 -4.43
CA LYS A 220 15.30 17.72 -4.02
C LYS A 220 14.96 19.18 -3.68
N GLY A 221 15.21 19.58 -2.44
CA GLY A 221 15.06 20.96 -1.97
C GLY A 221 16.34 21.79 -2.10
N LYS A 222 16.25 23.09 -1.77
CA LYS A 222 17.43 23.95 -1.56
C LYS A 222 18.20 23.56 -0.27
N THR A 223 17.57 22.78 0.60
CA THR A 223 17.96 22.47 1.98
C THR A 223 18.15 20.96 2.15
N GLY A 224 19.38 20.47 2.03
CA GLY A 224 19.87 19.19 2.56
C GLY A 224 19.07 17.91 2.29
N MET A 225 19.56 16.81 2.89
CA MET A 225 18.87 15.52 2.95
C MET A 225 17.74 15.63 3.97
N LEU A 226 16.51 15.26 3.60
CA LEU A 226 15.32 15.31 4.46
C LEU A 226 14.72 13.91 4.52
N ASN A 227 14.24 13.49 5.69
CA ASN A 227 13.64 12.17 5.87
C ASN A 227 12.19 12.29 6.31
N PHE A 228 11.29 11.64 5.58
CA PHE A 228 9.95 11.35 6.08
C PHE A 228 10.03 10.23 7.09
N LEU A 229 9.42 10.46 8.25
CA LEU A 229 9.25 9.49 9.32
C LEU A 229 7.77 9.15 9.42
N SER A 230 7.41 7.89 9.22
CA SER A 230 6.12 7.37 9.66
C SER A 230 6.30 6.88 11.09
N ILE A 231 5.58 7.47 12.02
CA ILE A 231 5.67 7.17 13.45
C ILE A 231 4.29 6.70 13.92
N SER A 232 4.27 5.65 14.72
CA SER A 232 3.04 5.16 15.33
C SER A 232 3.33 4.81 16.78
N SER A 233 2.34 4.99 17.66
CA SER A 233 2.36 4.30 18.95
C SER A 233 2.33 2.80 18.65
N GLU A 234 2.88 1.97 19.53
CA GLU A 234 2.51 0.56 19.45
C GLU A 234 0.98 0.48 19.54
N PRO A 235 0.31 -0.21 18.60
CA PRO A 235 -1.13 -0.30 18.67
C PRO A 235 -1.49 -1.03 19.97
N GLU A 236 -2.38 -0.45 20.76
CA GLU A 236 -2.95 -1.16 21.91
C GLU A 236 -3.65 -2.41 21.34
N ILE A 237 -3.13 -3.61 21.58
CA ILE A 237 -3.77 -4.85 21.13
C ILE A 237 -4.33 -5.57 22.34
N LYS A 238 -5.66 -5.73 22.36
CA LYS A 238 -6.37 -6.49 23.39
C LYS A 238 -6.82 -7.86 22.90
N SER A 239 -6.94 -8.05 21.60
CA SER A 239 -7.37 -9.31 20.99
C SER A 239 -6.46 -9.74 19.86
N LEU A 240 -5.90 -10.94 19.94
CA LEU A 240 -4.91 -11.41 18.97
C LEU A 240 -5.29 -12.80 18.44
N ALA A 241 -5.30 -12.95 17.12
CA ALA A 241 -5.36 -14.26 16.50
C ALA A 241 -3.96 -14.70 16.06
N ILE A 242 -3.59 -15.95 16.35
CA ILE A 242 -2.25 -16.47 16.09
C ILE A 242 -2.31 -17.56 15.02
N GLY A 243 -1.43 -17.47 14.01
CA GLY A 243 -1.35 -18.50 12.98
C GLY A 243 -0.48 -18.12 11.80
N LYS A 244 -0.36 -19.04 10.83
CA LYS A 244 0.34 -18.76 9.57
C LYS A 244 -0.49 -17.89 8.62
N PHE A 245 -1.82 -18.06 8.64
CA PHE A 245 -2.78 -17.27 7.85
C PHE A 245 -2.52 -17.26 6.32
N ASP A 246 -1.95 -18.31 5.75
CA ASP A 246 -1.76 -18.42 4.30
C ASP A 246 -3.12 -18.53 3.58
N GLY A 247 -3.33 -17.74 2.54
CA GLY A 247 -4.57 -17.76 1.76
C GLY A 247 -5.77 -17.10 2.43
N LEU A 248 -5.75 -16.77 3.73
CA LEU A 248 -6.85 -16.08 4.43
C LEU A 248 -8.24 -16.68 4.13
N HIS A 249 -8.30 -18.02 4.11
CA HIS A 249 -9.49 -18.80 3.76
C HIS A 249 -10.59 -18.73 4.82
N LEU A 250 -11.76 -19.34 4.55
CA LEU A 250 -12.91 -19.28 5.47
C LEU A 250 -12.58 -19.78 6.89
N GLY A 251 -11.70 -20.77 7.02
CA GLY A 251 -11.15 -21.19 8.32
C GLY A 251 -10.49 -20.04 9.09
N HIS A 252 -9.62 -19.26 8.45
CA HIS A 252 -8.99 -18.08 9.07
C HIS A 252 -10.02 -16.98 9.34
N GLN A 253 -10.98 -16.77 8.44
CA GLN A 253 -12.03 -15.76 8.62
C GLN A 253 -12.90 -16.05 9.84
N ALA A 254 -13.12 -17.33 10.17
CA ALA A 254 -13.81 -17.71 11.40
C ALA A 254 -13.03 -17.27 12.66
N LEU A 255 -11.69 -17.40 12.67
CA LEU A 255 -10.86 -16.83 13.74
C LEU A 255 -10.98 -15.31 13.81
N PHE A 256 -11.01 -14.63 12.67
CA PHE A 256 -11.06 -13.17 12.65
C PHE A 256 -12.38 -12.61 13.20
N LYS A 257 -13.49 -13.35 13.07
CA LYS A 257 -14.81 -12.97 13.59
C LYS A 257 -14.88 -12.97 15.12
N GLU A 258 -14.05 -13.76 15.78
CA GLU A 258 -14.01 -13.84 17.26
C GLU A 258 -13.12 -12.76 17.90
N LEU A 259 -12.42 -11.95 17.08
CA LEU A 259 -11.58 -10.87 17.56
C LEU A 259 -12.41 -9.65 17.97
N LYS A 260 -12.04 -9.00 19.08
CA LYS A 260 -12.62 -7.72 19.51
C LYS A 260 -11.60 -6.60 19.44
N ASP A 261 -12.05 -5.42 19.02
CA ASP A 261 -11.16 -4.27 18.93
C ASP A 261 -10.68 -3.80 20.33
N PRO A 262 -9.43 -3.31 20.44
CA PRO A 262 -8.46 -3.23 19.37
C PRO A 262 -7.77 -4.58 19.10
N LYS A 263 -7.81 -5.02 17.84
CA LYS A 263 -7.41 -6.38 17.42
C LYS A 263 -6.26 -6.41 16.42
N ALA A 264 -5.56 -7.53 16.40
CA ALA A 264 -4.52 -7.79 15.40
C ALA A 264 -4.38 -9.28 15.09
N LEU A 265 -3.58 -9.57 14.05
CA LEU A 265 -3.08 -10.91 13.79
C LEU A 265 -1.60 -10.99 14.13
N LEU A 266 -1.18 -12.10 14.74
CA LEU A 266 0.21 -12.50 14.85
C LEU A 266 0.50 -13.61 13.84
N ILE A 267 1.28 -13.26 12.82
CA ILE A 267 1.73 -14.16 11.76
C ILE A 267 3.00 -14.86 12.20
N ILE A 268 2.94 -16.18 12.29
CA ILE A 268 4.12 -17.05 12.47
C ILE A 268 4.55 -17.59 11.10
N GLU A 269 5.80 -17.36 10.73
CA GLU A 269 6.34 -17.78 9.43
C GLU A 269 7.80 -18.21 9.51
N LYS A 270 8.30 -18.93 8.50
CA LYS A 270 9.71 -19.34 8.41
C LYS A 270 10.55 -18.31 7.65
N LYS A 271 11.78 -18.02 8.10
CA LYS A 271 12.69 -17.01 7.52
C LYS A 271 12.95 -17.16 6.01
N HIS A 272 12.99 -18.39 5.51
CA HIS A 272 13.42 -18.68 4.13
C HIS A 272 12.35 -19.33 3.26
N TYR A 273 11.08 -19.37 3.70
CA TYR A 273 10.02 -19.92 2.86
C TYR A 273 9.55 -18.87 1.86
N THR A 274 9.92 -19.03 0.59
CA THR A 274 9.72 -17.99 -0.45
C THR A 274 8.87 -18.45 -1.63
N LYS A 275 8.29 -19.67 -1.61
CA LYS A 275 7.52 -20.20 -2.75
C LYS A 275 6.25 -20.91 -2.32
N GLY A 276 5.21 -20.82 -3.16
CA GLY A 276 3.99 -21.62 -3.02
C GLY A 276 3.00 -21.10 -1.98
N TYR A 277 2.91 -19.78 -1.81
CA TYR A 277 1.89 -19.14 -0.98
C TYR A 277 0.55 -19.03 -1.71
N LEU A 278 -0.55 -19.27 -1.00
CA LEU A 278 -1.87 -18.85 -1.49
C LEU A 278 -1.99 -17.33 -1.45
N THR A 279 -1.41 -16.70 -0.44
CA THR A 279 -1.35 -15.24 -0.36
C THR A 279 -0.03 -14.84 0.28
N PRO A 280 0.96 -14.37 -0.49
CA PRO A 280 2.23 -13.88 0.03
C PRO A 280 2.02 -12.78 1.08
N LEU A 281 2.93 -12.70 2.06
CA LEU A 281 2.80 -11.80 3.21
C LEU A 281 2.51 -10.35 2.82
N LYS A 282 3.21 -9.83 1.80
CA LYS A 282 3.01 -8.48 1.24
C LYS A 282 1.57 -8.17 0.78
N TYR A 283 0.77 -9.19 0.49
CA TYR A 283 -0.62 -9.03 0.05
C TYR A 283 -1.63 -9.34 1.16
N ARG A 284 -1.24 -10.01 2.25
CA ARG A 284 -2.16 -10.32 3.36
C ARG A 284 -2.68 -9.06 4.03
N ALA A 285 -1.81 -8.08 4.28
CA ALA A 285 -2.19 -6.81 4.91
C ALA A 285 -3.35 -6.11 4.20
N LYS A 286 -3.34 -6.15 2.85
CA LYS A 286 -4.40 -5.55 2.02
C LYS A 286 -5.76 -6.24 2.15
N LEU A 287 -5.79 -7.50 2.56
CA LEU A 287 -7.01 -8.30 2.60
C LEU A 287 -7.67 -8.36 3.99
N VAL A 288 -6.90 -8.18 5.07
CA VAL A 288 -7.41 -8.38 6.44
C VAL A 288 -7.93 -7.08 7.05
N GLY A 289 -7.40 -5.91 6.64
CA GLY A 289 -7.88 -4.62 7.15
C GLY A 289 -7.62 -4.38 8.65
N MET A 290 -6.68 -5.11 9.26
CA MET A 290 -6.25 -4.93 10.66
C MET A 290 -4.72 -5.09 10.77
N PRO A 291 -4.10 -4.61 11.86
CA PRO A 291 -2.66 -4.72 12.08
C PRO A 291 -2.16 -6.17 12.00
N LEU A 292 -1.03 -6.36 11.32
CA LEU A 292 -0.33 -7.64 11.24
C LEU A 292 1.02 -7.53 11.94
N PHE A 293 1.20 -8.33 12.98
CA PHE A 293 2.48 -8.55 13.62
C PHE A 293 3.11 -9.82 13.10
N PHE A 294 4.43 -9.87 13.15
CA PHE A 294 5.19 -10.95 12.58
C PHE A 294 6.23 -11.46 13.56
N VAL A 295 6.38 -12.78 13.61
CA VAL A 295 7.44 -13.49 14.33
C VAL A 295 7.93 -14.66 13.48
N TYR A 296 9.25 -14.82 13.42
CA TYR A 296 9.83 -15.98 12.74
C TYR A 296 9.75 -17.21 13.64
N LEU A 297 9.31 -18.34 13.08
CA LEU A 297 9.23 -19.61 13.80
C LEU A 297 10.58 -20.00 14.40
N GLU A 298 11.67 -19.73 13.69
CA GLU A 298 13.03 -20.00 14.15
C GLU A 298 13.37 -19.27 15.47
N GLU A 299 12.81 -18.08 15.70
CA GLU A 299 13.05 -17.26 16.90
C GLU A 299 12.26 -17.75 18.13
N ILE A 300 11.17 -18.46 17.90
CA ILE A 300 10.29 -18.97 18.97
C ILE A 300 10.30 -20.50 19.09
N SER A 301 11.02 -21.19 18.20
CA SER A 301 11.00 -22.65 18.10
C SER A 301 11.52 -23.37 19.34
N GLN A 302 12.40 -22.72 20.11
CA GLN A 302 13.00 -23.25 21.34
C GLN A 302 12.24 -22.85 22.60
N LEU A 303 11.24 -21.96 22.50
CA LEU A 303 10.49 -21.50 23.66
C LEU A 303 9.56 -22.59 24.16
N ASN A 304 9.53 -22.80 25.48
CA ASN A 304 8.45 -23.57 26.10
C ASN A 304 7.14 -22.77 26.05
N ALA A 305 6.03 -23.37 26.48
CA ALA A 305 4.72 -22.70 26.42
C ALA A 305 4.63 -21.44 27.30
N LEU A 306 5.24 -21.44 28.49
CA LEU A 306 5.23 -20.30 29.40
C LEU A 306 6.07 -19.14 28.85
N ASP A 307 7.26 -19.43 28.34
CA ASP A 307 8.14 -18.43 27.72
C ASP A 307 7.48 -17.80 26.49
N PHE A 308 6.73 -18.60 25.71
CA PHE A 308 5.95 -18.09 24.58
C PHE A 308 4.83 -17.16 25.05
N LEU A 309 4.12 -17.48 26.13
CA LEU A 309 3.11 -16.59 26.71
C LEU A 309 3.72 -15.31 27.29
N GLU A 310 4.90 -15.39 27.90
CA GLU A 310 5.63 -14.22 28.39
C GLU A 310 6.05 -13.31 27.24
N LEU A 311 6.55 -13.88 26.14
CA LEU A 311 6.84 -13.13 24.91
C LEU A 311 5.60 -12.37 24.40
N LEU A 312 4.42 -13.01 24.40
CA LEU A 312 3.17 -12.36 24.01
C LEU A 312 2.79 -11.22 24.95
N LYS A 313 2.88 -11.42 26.27
CA LYS A 313 2.60 -10.37 27.26
C LYS A 313 3.56 -9.19 27.13
N LYS A 314 4.84 -9.46 26.87
CA LYS A 314 5.83 -8.40 26.65
C LYS A 314 5.56 -7.62 25.36
N LYS A 315 5.16 -8.30 24.29
CA LYS A 315 4.88 -7.69 22.98
C LYS A 315 3.51 -7.00 22.93
N PHE A 316 2.56 -7.46 23.75
CA PHE A 316 1.20 -6.94 23.83
C PHE A 316 0.78 -6.85 25.31
N PRO A 317 1.22 -5.81 26.03
CA PRO A 317 0.99 -5.68 27.47
C PRO A 317 -0.48 -5.69 27.89
N ASN A 318 -1.36 -5.19 27.01
CA ASN A 318 -2.80 -5.12 27.23
C ASN A 318 -3.57 -6.29 26.60
N LEU A 319 -2.89 -7.39 26.24
CA LEU A 319 -3.54 -8.52 25.59
C LEU A 319 -4.46 -9.26 26.58
N GLU A 320 -5.74 -9.30 26.25
CA GLU A 320 -6.77 -9.92 27.10
C GLU A 320 -7.38 -11.17 26.46
N ARG A 321 -7.46 -11.21 25.13
CA ARG A 321 -8.05 -12.30 24.35
C ARG A 321 -7.08 -12.90 23.35
N LEU A 322 -6.95 -14.23 23.37
CA LEU A 322 -6.31 -15.03 22.34
C LEU A 322 -7.35 -15.81 21.54
N VAL A 323 -7.22 -15.79 20.21
CA VAL A 323 -8.05 -16.59 19.30
C VAL A 323 -7.17 -17.53 18.49
N VAL A 324 -7.43 -18.82 18.57
CA VAL A 324 -6.69 -19.85 17.83
C VAL A 324 -7.63 -20.88 17.22
N GLY A 325 -7.15 -21.64 16.23
CA GLY A 325 -7.89 -22.77 15.69
C GLY A 325 -7.79 -24.01 16.58
N TYR A 326 -8.73 -24.93 16.44
CA TYR A 326 -8.74 -26.23 17.13
C TYR A 326 -7.46 -27.06 16.94
N ASP A 327 -6.73 -26.85 15.84
CA ASP A 327 -5.50 -27.57 15.49
C ASP A 327 -4.22 -26.84 15.91
N PHE A 328 -4.35 -25.71 16.63
CA PHE A 328 -3.23 -24.92 17.09
C PHE A 328 -2.36 -25.69 18.09
N LYS A 329 -1.07 -25.80 17.78
CA LYS A 329 -0.04 -26.37 18.65
C LYS A 329 1.17 -25.45 18.72
N PHE A 330 1.76 -25.33 19.90
CA PHE A 330 2.88 -24.44 20.18
C PHE A 330 3.78 -24.99 21.31
N GLY A 331 4.81 -24.22 21.65
CA GLY A 331 5.87 -24.65 22.56
C GLY A 331 6.90 -25.56 21.88
N TYR A 332 8.03 -25.76 22.55
CA TYR A 332 9.10 -26.63 22.10
C TYR A 332 8.55 -28.00 21.69
N GLN A 333 8.87 -28.44 20.48
CA GLN A 333 8.38 -29.69 19.89
C GLN A 333 6.85 -29.86 19.85
N ARG A 334 6.07 -28.76 19.85
CA ARG A 334 4.59 -28.79 19.80
C ARG A 334 3.97 -29.54 20.99
N GLN A 335 4.60 -29.47 22.16
CA GLN A 335 4.16 -30.17 23.37
C GLN A 335 2.83 -29.63 23.94
N ASN A 336 2.39 -28.43 23.53
CA ASN A 336 1.17 -27.79 24.02
C ASN A 336 0.20 -27.49 22.87
N ASP A 337 -1.09 -27.45 23.20
CA ASP A 337 -2.17 -27.22 22.25
C ASP A 337 -3.07 -26.04 22.68
N ALA A 338 -4.14 -25.82 21.93
CA ALA A 338 -5.09 -24.75 22.20
C ALA A 338 -5.75 -24.82 23.60
N LEU A 339 -5.88 -26.01 24.22
CA LEU A 339 -6.50 -26.15 25.54
C LEU A 339 -5.61 -25.56 26.64
N PHE A 340 -4.29 -25.72 26.52
CA PHE A 340 -3.34 -25.11 27.45
C PHE A 340 -3.55 -23.59 27.60
N LEU A 341 -3.94 -22.90 26.52
CA LEU A 341 -4.21 -21.46 26.55
C LEU A 341 -5.41 -21.10 27.42
N LYS A 342 -6.43 -21.96 27.53
CA LYS A 342 -7.61 -21.71 28.39
C LYS A 342 -7.25 -21.70 29.87
N GLU A 343 -6.25 -22.48 30.26
CA GLU A 343 -5.81 -22.59 31.65
C GLU A 343 -4.85 -21.45 32.04
N HIS A 344 -4.13 -20.88 31.07
CA HIS A 344 -3.02 -19.95 31.32
C HIS A 344 -3.24 -18.53 30.77
N PHE A 345 -4.40 -18.25 30.17
CA PHE A 345 -4.73 -16.95 29.60
C PHE A 345 -6.14 -16.51 29.98
N LYS A 346 -6.32 -15.21 30.27
CA LYS A 346 -7.58 -14.63 30.79
C LYS A 346 -8.79 -15.00 29.93
N GLU A 347 -8.66 -14.85 28.62
CA GLU A 347 -9.69 -15.26 27.66
C GLU A 347 -9.05 -15.94 26.45
N SER A 348 -9.39 -17.21 26.24
CA SER A 348 -8.92 -17.99 25.10
C SER A 348 -10.10 -18.59 24.34
N ILE A 349 -10.22 -18.22 23.07
CA ILE A 349 -11.24 -18.73 22.14
C ILE A 349 -10.59 -19.74 21.21
N ILE A 350 -11.13 -20.95 21.20
CA ILE A 350 -10.72 -22.04 20.31
C ILE A 350 -11.82 -22.17 19.25
N VAL A 351 -11.51 -21.78 18.02
CA VAL A 351 -12.45 -21.86 16.91
C VAL A 351 -12.50 -23.31 16.40
N PRO A 352 -13.69 -23.92 16.32
CA PRO A 352 -13.84 -25.29 15.84
C PRO A 352 -13.48 -25.40 14.36
N GLU A 353 -13.30 -26.64 13.90
CA GLU A 353 -13.02 -26.93 12.50
C GLU A 353 -14.12 -26.36 11.58
N VAL A 354 -13.71 -25.55 10.60
CA VAL A 354 -14.60 -25.03 9.56
C VAL A 354 -14.65 -26.02 8.39
N LYS A 355 -15.85 -26.41 7.99
CA LYS A 355 -16.09 -27.29 6.83
C LYS A 355 -17.00 -26.61 5.81
N VAL A 356 -16.75 -26.89 4.54
CA VAL A 356 -17.59 -26.51 3.41
C VAL A 356 -17.91 -27.78 2.63
N GLN A 357 -19.19 -28.12 2.50
CA GLN A 357 -19.62 -29.39 1.88
C GLN A 357 -18.88 -30.61 2.47
N ASN A 358 -18.77 -30.66 3.80
CA ASN A 358 -18.02 -31.68 4.56
C ASN A 358 -16.50 -31.72 4.31
N ILE A 359 -15.94 -30.82 3.49
CA ILE A 359 -14.51 -30.69 3.27
C ILE A 359 -13.93 -29.69 4.26
N SER A 360 -12.92 -30.11 5.03
CA SER A 360 -12.22 -29.24 5.97
C SER A 360 -11.48 -28.10 5.25
N VAL A 361 -11.68 -26.88 5.73
CA VAL A 361 -11.10 -25.67 5.12
C VAL A 361 -9.68 -25.45 5.62
N HIS A 362 -8.72 -26.02 4.88
CA HIS A 362 -7.28 -25.90 5.16
C HIS A 362 -6.50 -25.39 3.95
N SER A 363 -5.42 -24.65 4.20
CA SER A 363 -4.50 -24.19 3.15
C SER A 363 -4.00 -25.33 2.25
N LYS A 364 -3.76 -26.52 2.81
CA LYS A 364 -3.35 -27.72 2.04
C LYS A 364 -4.41 -28.12 1.01
N MET A 365 -5.69 -28.11 1.39
CA MET A 365 -6.79 -28.50 0.50
C MET A 365 -6.96 -27.51 -0.66
N ILE A 366 -6.81 -26.21 -0.39
CA ILE A 366 -6.89 -25.18 -1.43
C ILE A 366 -5.72 -25.32 -2.41
N LYS A 367 -4.50 -25.55 -1.91
CA LYS A 367 -3.33 -25.80 -2.77
C LYS A 367 -3.52 -27.03 -3.65
N LEU A 368 -4.12 -28.09 -3.10
CA LEU A 368 -4.45 -29.31 -3.85
C LEU A 368 -5.52 -29.06 -4.92
N ALA A 369 -6.57 -28.30 -4.60
CA ALA A 369 -7.59 -27.93 -5.58
C ALA A 369 -6.98 -27.14 -6.75
N LEU A 370 -6.14 -26.14 -6.45
CA LEU A 370 -5.41 -25.37 -7.46
C LEU A 370 -4.49 -26.25 -8.32
N SER A 371 -3.77 -27.21 -7.73
CA SER A 371 -2.87 -28.09 -8.50
C SER A 371 -3.60 -29.01 -9.47
N HIS A 372 -4.89 -29.29 -9.24
CA HIS A 372 -5.75 -30.04 -10.15
C HIS A 372 -6.59 -29.13 -11.08
N GLY A 373 -6.50 -27.80 -10.91
CA GLY A 373 -7.30 -26.85 -11.68
C GLY A 373 -8.76 -26.76 -11.22
N ASP A 374 -9.10 -27.27 -10.04
CA ASP A 374 -10.42 -27.15 -9.43
C ASP A 374 -10.57 -25.78 -8.74
N LEU A 375 -10.81 -24.76 -9.56
CA LEU A 375 -10.99 -23.39 -9.07
C LEU A 375 -12.32 -23.23 -8.33
N LEU A 376 -13.34 -24.01 -8.66
CA LEU A 376 -14.63 -23.97 -7.98
C LEU A 376 -14.46 -24.32 -6.50
N LEU A 377 -13.81 -25.45 -6.19
CA LEU A 377 -13.52 -25.83 -4.81
C LEU A 377 -12.55 -24.84 -4.14
N ALA A 378 -11.46 -24.47 -4.81
CA ALA A 378 -10.47 -23.54 -4.25
C ALA A 378 -11.13 -22.21 -3.83
N ASN A 379 -11.96 -21.63 -4.72
CA ASN A 379 -12.66 -20.37 -4.49
C ASN A 379 -13.70 -20.50 -3.37
N LYS A 380 -14.40 -21.64 -3.30
CA LYS A 380 -15.37 -21.94 -2.25
C LYS A 380 -14.72 -22.02 -0.87
N LEU A 381 -13.59 -22.71 -0.75
CA LEU A 381 -12.82 -22.82 0.50
C LEU A 381 -12.18 -21.48 0.90
N LEU A 382 -11.76 -20.66 -0.07
CA LEU A 382 -11.23 -19.32 0.16
C LEU A 382 -12.31 -18.30 0.55
N GLY A 383 -13.56 -18.52 0.13
CA GLY A 383 -14.65 -17.55 0.24
C GLY A 383 -14.53 -16.38 -0.74
N ARG A 384 -13.67 -16.51 -1.75
CA ARG A 384 -13.41 -15.49 -2.79
C ARG A 384 -12.70 -16.13 -3.98
N TYR A 385 -12.69 -15.45 -5.12
CA TYR A 385 -11.83 -15.86 -6.23
C TYR A 385 -10.36 -15.81 -5.86
N TYR A 386 -9.63 -16.87 -6.21
CA TYR A 386 -8.19 -16.95 -6.04
C TYR A 386 -7.53 -15.88 -6.90
N GLU A 387 -6.74 -15.02 -6.26
CA GLU A 387 -6.15 -13.85 -6.89
C GLU A 387 -4.63 -13.90 -6.83
N VAL A 388 -4.00 -13.65 -7.98
CA VAL A 388 -2.56 -13.47 -8.09
C VAL A 388 -2.24 -12.06 -8.57
N CYS A 389 -1.20 -11.46 -8.03
CA CYS A 389 -0.72 -10.15 -8.46
C CYS A 389 0.61 -10.32 -9.22
N GLY A 390 0.79 -9.57 -10.30
CA GLY A 390 1.99 -9.64 -11.13
C GLY A 390 2.35 -8.33 -11.81
N GLU A 391 3.56 -8.29 -12.34
CA GLU A 391 4.06 -7.22 -13.20
C GLU A 391 3.79 -7.57 -14.66
N VAL A 392 3.36 -6.58 -15.44
CA VAL A 392 3.25 -6.78 -16.89
C VAL A 392 4.63 -6.64 -17.49
N ILE A 393 5.04 -7.65 -18.23
CA ILE A 393 6.33 -7.68 -18.92
C ILE A 393 6.12 -7.53 -20.42
N SER A 394 7.05 -6.83 -21.08
CA SER A 394 7.12 -6.83 -22.54
C SER A 394 7.42 -8.24 -23.01
N ASP A 395 6.64 -8.75 -23.97
CA ASP A 395 6.88 -10.06 -24.54
C ASP A 395 8.27 -10.09 -25.22
N GLN A 396 9.04 -11.16 -24.99
CA GLN A 396 10.23 -11.48 -25.78
C GLN A 396 9.90 -12.48 -26.91
N GLY A 397 8.67 -13.01 -26.94
CA GLY A 397 8.17 -13.94 -27.95
C GLY A 397 7.01 -13.33 -28.76
N LEU A 398 6.77 -13.90 -29.93
CA LEU A 398 5.78 -13.44 -30.89
C LEU A 398 4.35 -13.48 -30.30
N GLY A 399 3.92 -12.37 -29.71
CA GLY A 399 2.56 -11.89 -29.95
C GLY A 399 2.44 -11.62 -31.45
N HIS A 400 2.30 -12.68 -32.25
CA HIS A 400 2.02 -12.54 -33.67
C HIS A 400 0.82 -11.60 -33.76
N LYS A 401 0.96 -10.49 -34.49
CA LYS A 401 -0.14 -9.57 -34.81
C LYS A 401 -1.39 -10.27 -35.37
N GLU A 402 -1.29 -11.57 -35.67
CA GLU A 402 -2.31 -12.47 -36.22
C GLU A 402 -3.22 -13.15 -35.17
N LEU A 403 -2.84 -13.14 -33.87
CA LEU A 403 -3.63 -13.64 -32.74
C LEU A 403 -4.31 -12.49 -31.96
N VAL A 404 -4.84 -12.79 -30.77
CA VAL A 404 -5.48 -11.81 -29.89
C VAL A 404 -4.45 -11.08 -29.02
N PRO A 405 -4.61 -9.77 -28.74
CA PRO A 405 -3.72 -9.04 -27.85
C PRO A 405 -3.75 -9.60 -26.42
N THR A 406 -2.59 -9.92 -25.85
CA THR A 406 -2.45 -10.42 -24.48
C THR A 406 -1.49 -9.58 -23.65
N LEU A 407 -1.74 -9.54 -22.35
CA LEU A 407 -0.80 -9.05 -21.34
C LEU A 407 0.00 -10.23 -20.80
N ASN A 408 1.33 -10.16 -20.90
CA ASN A 408 2.25 -11.13 -20.29
C ASN A 408 2.52 -10.75 -18.84
N ILE A 409 2.34 -11.71 -17.93
CA ILE A 409 2.34 -11.46 -16.49
C ILE A 409 3.47 -12.25 -15.83
N LYS A 410 4.35 -11.54 -15.12
CA LYS A 410 5.32 -12.14 -14.21
C LYS A 410 4.84 -12.03 -12.78
N THR A 411 4.60 -13.17 -12.15
CA THR A 411 4.21 -13.28 -10.73
C THR A 411 5.30 -13.97 -9.91
N LYS A 412 5.32 -13.71 -8.61
CA LYS A 412 6.33 -14.24 -7.68
C LYS A 412 5.68 -14.72 -6.39
N ASP A 413 6.20 -15.83 -5.85
CA ASP A 413 5.87 -16.43 -4.55
C ASP A 413 4.47 -17.08 -4.42
N PHE A 414 3.53 -16.77 -5.33
CA PHE A 414 2.22 -17.42 -5.38
C PHE A 414 2.32 -18.89 -5.81
N ILE A 415 1.43 -19.73 -5.28
CA ILE A 415 1.05 -20.98 -5.95
C ILE A 415 0.18 -20.65 -7.16
N LEU A 416 0.38 -21.36 -8.25
CA LEU A 416 -0.39 -21.13 -9.47
C LEU A 416 -1.31 -22.33 -9.72
N PRO A 417 -2.48 -22.12 -10.36
CA PRO A 417 -3.33 -23.24 -10.75
C PRO A 417 -2.62 -24.11 -11.79
N SER A 418 -3.16 -25.32 -12.00
CA SER A 418 -2.67 -26.26 -13.03
C SER A 418 -2.58 -25.60 -14.42
N PHE A 419 -1.76 -26.13 -15.32
CA PHE A 419 -1.64 -25.54 -16.65
C PHE A 419 -2.94 -25.67 -17.44
N GLY A 420 -3.29 -24.62 -18.19
CA GLY A 420 -4.52 -24.58 -18.97
C GLY A 420 -4.99 -23.17 -19.28
N VAL A 421 -6.21 -23.11 -19.79
CA VAL A 421 -6.94 -21.87 -20.10
C VAL A 421 -8.10 -21.72 -19.13
N TYR A 422 -8.32 -20.51 -18.64
CA TYR A 422 -9.25 -20.20 -17.58
C TYR A 422 -10.10 -18.98 -17.94
N ALA A 423 -11.37 -19.02 -17.55
CA ALA A 423 -12.16 -17.81 -17.38
C ALA A 423 -11.61 -17.05 -16.18
N SER A 424 -11.38 -15.75 -16.33
CA SER A 424 -10.70 -14.94 -15.33
C SER A 424 -11.26 -13.52 -15.26
N LEU A 425 -10.89 -12.80 -14.21
CA LEU A 425 -11.13 -11.38 -14.07
C LEU A 425 -9.82 -10.64 -13.83
N VAL A 426 -9.58 -9.55 -14.53
CA VAL A 426 -8.37 -8.75 -14.39
C VAL A 426 -8.68 -7.38 -13.81
N LYS A 427 -7.89 -6.93 -12.85
CA LYS A 427 -7.92 -5.56 -12.32
C LYS A 427 -6.65 -4.82 -12.70
N ILE A 428 -6.86 -3.65 -13.31
CA ILE A 428 -5.81 -2.74 -13.77
C ILE A 428 -5.92 -1.45 -12.95
N LYS A 429 -4.87 -1.10 -12.19
CA LYS A 429 -4.87 0.06 -11.26
C LYS A 429 -6.06 0.02 -10.29
N ASP A 430 -6.68 1.17 -10.01
CA ASP A 430 -7.86 1.30 -9.12
C ASP A 430 -9.20 1.09 -9.85
N GLN A 431 -9.17 0.51 -11.06
CA GLN A 431 -10.38 0.24 -11.84
C GLN A 431 -11.13 -1.01 -11.33
N ILE A 432 -12.36 -1.16 -11.80
CA ILE A 432 -13.21 -2.33 -11.57
C ILE A 432 -12.59 -3.56 -12.28
N TYR A 433 -12.86 -4.76 -11.78
CA TYR A 433 -12.46 -6.00 -12.44
C TYR A 433 -13.15 -6.13 -13.80
N GLN A 434 -12.37 -6.41 -14.84
CA GLN A 434 -12.83 -6.65 -16.21
C GLN A 434 -12.79 -8.15 -16.51
N LYS A 435 -13.68 -8.61 -17.39
CA LYS A 435 -13.75 -10.01 -17.82
C LYS A 435 -12.54 -10.33 -18.70
N SER A 436 -11.94 -11.49 -18.52
CA SER A 436 -10.76 -11.92 -19.26
C SER A 436 -10.75 -13.43 -19.49
N VAL A 437 -9.94 -13.85 -20.47
CA VAL A 437 -9.51 -15.24 -20.62
C VAL A 437 -8.01 -15.29 -20.40
N SER A 438 -7.56 -16.26 -19.60
CA SER A 438 -6.15 -16.34 -19.21
C SER A 438 -5.58 -17.73 -19.44
N PHE A 439 -4.37 -17.74 -20.01
CA PHE A 439 -3.56 -18.92 -20.17
C PHE A 439 -2.47 -18.96 -19.10
N ILE A 440 -2.17 -20.16 -18.62
CA ILE A 440 -1.01 -20.44 -17.78
C ILE A 440 -0.40 -21.79 -18.18
N GLY A 441 0.91 -21.78 -18.43
CA GLY A 441 1.67 -22.99 -18.73
C GLY A 441 2.76 -22.74 -19.76
N ASN A 442 3.32 -23.82 -20.29
CA ASN A 442 4.31 -23.74 -21.36
C ASN A 442 3.60 -23.56 -22.71
N ARG A 443 4.06 -22.62 -23.54
CA ARG A 443 3.54 -22.38 -24.89
C ARG A 443 3.90 -23.53 -25.85
N LEU A 444 3.21 -24.67 -25.73
CA LEU A 444 3.56 -25.92 -26.42
C LEU A 444 3.60 -25.78 -27.95
N SER A 445 2.80 -24.88 -28.52
CA SER A 445 2.71 -24.61 -29.97
C SER A 445 3.58 -23.45 -30.45
N ALA A 446 4.49 -22.94 -29.61
CA ALA A 446 5.40 -21.85 -29.93
C ALA A 446 6.81 -22.11 -29.38
N ASP A 447 7.30 -21.29 -28.44
CA ASP A 447 8.67 -21.33 -27.91
C ASP A 447 8.87 -22.27 -26.71
N GLN A 448 7.80 -22.97 -26.28
CA GLN A 448 7.76 -23.84 -25.09
C GLN A 448 8.10 -23.15 -23.75
N ASN A 449 8.23 -21.82 -23.74
CA ASN A 449 8.50 -21.08 -22.51
C ASN A 449 7.25 -21.04 -21.63
N PHE A 450 7.47 -21.01 -20.31
CA PHE A 450 6.40 -20.77 -19.35
C PHE A 450 5.87 -19.35 -19.48
N ALA A 451 4.55 -19.21 -19.61
CA ALA A 451 3.88 -17.93 -19.70
C ALA A 451 2.61 -17.89 -18.84
N ILE A 452 2.28 -16.68 -18.39
CA ILE A 452 0.95 -16.34 -17.88
C ILE A 452 0.46 -15.19 -18.75
N GLU A 453 -0.60 -15.44 -19.49
CA GLU A 453 -1.15 -14.50 -20.46
C GLU A 453 -2.59 -14.18 -20.14
N CYS A 454 -2.96 -12.92 -20.33
CA CYS A 454 -4.32 -12.46 -20.09
C CYS A 454 -4.81 -11.67 -21.30
N HIS A 455 -5.88 -12.15 -21.94
CA HIS A 455 -6.63 -11.39 -22.92
C HIS A 455 -7.85 -10.79 -22.24
N VAL A 456 -8.00 -9.47 -22.31
CA VAL A 456 -9.15 -8.76 -21.74
C VAL A 456 -10.28 -8.76 -22.76
N LEU A 457 -11.45 -9.25 -22.34
CA LEU A 457 -12.59 -9.41 -23.24
C LEU A 457 -13.18 -8.04 -23.57
N ASP A 458 -13.48 -7.84 -24.86
CA ASP A 458 -14.18 -6.68 -25.39
C ASP A 458 -13.48 -5.32 -25.07
N ALA A 459 -12.17 -5.34 -24.81
CA ALA A 459 -11.37 -4.16 -24.51
C ALA A 459 -10.01 -4.19 -25.22
N ILE A 460 -9.56 -3.03 -25.70
CA ILE A 460 -8.20 -2.83 -26.22
C ILE A 460 -7.42 -2.02 -25.19
N ILE A 461 -6.30 -2.58 -24.72
CA ILE A 461 -5.43 -1.91 -23.77
C ILE A 461 -4.31 -1.22 -24.55
N GLU A 462 -4.49 0.06 -24.85
CA GLU A 462 -3.48 0.87 -25.55
C GLU A 462 -2.21 1.06 -24.72
N ASN A 463 -2.35 1.19 -23.40
CA ASN A 463 -1.25 1.43 -22.46
C ASN A 463 -1.23 0.37 -21.37
N PRO A 464 -0.41 -0.69 -21.50
CA PRO A 464 -0.30 -1.74 -20.50
C PRO A 464 0.10 -1.19 -19.13
N PRO A 465 -0.57 -1.59 -18.04
CA PRO A 465 -0.20 -1.14 -16.70
C PRO A 465 1.11 -1.80 -16.26
N LYS A 466 1.87 -1.17 -15.36
CA LYS A 466 3.06 -1.83 -14.78
C LYS A 466 2.71 -3.06 -13.93
N LYS A 467 1.55 -3.06 -13.28
CA LYS A 467 1.07 -4.11 -12.36
C LYS A 467 -0.42 -4.36 -12.57
N LEU A 468 -0.83 -5.60 -12.36
CA LEU A 468 -2.23 -6.02 -12.37
C LEU A 468 -2.50 -7.09 -11.32
N ALA A 469 -3.78 -7.33 -11.06
CA ALA A 469 -4.27 -8.47 -10.29
C ALA A 469 -5.17 -9.34 -11.17
N LEU A 470 -5.01 -10.66 -11.10
CA LEU A 470 -5.75 -11.63 -11.89
C LEU A 470 -6.47 -12.60 -10.96
N ARG A 471 -7.79 -12.68 -11.10
CA ARG A 471 -8.67 -13.62 -10.39
C ARG A 471 -9.02 -14.78 -11.31
N TRP A 472 -8.82 -15.99 -10.82
CA TRP A 472 -9.13 -17.23 -11.53
C TRP A 472 -10.55 -17.68 -11.17
N VAL A 473 -11.43 -17.77 -12.16
CA VAL A 473 -12.85 -18.10 -11.94
C VAL A 473 -13.06 -19.60 -12.13
N GLU A 474 -12.80 -20.11 -13.33
CA GLU A 474 -13.04 -21.50 -13.70
C GLU A 474 -12.10 -21.95 -14.81
N LYS A 475 -11.78 -23.25 -14.84
CA LYS A 475 -10.94 -23.84 -15.89
C LYS A 475 -11.78 -24.16 -17.12
N ILE A 476 -11.35 -23.67 -18.27
CA ILE A 476 -11.98 -23.94 -19.57
C ILE A 476 -11.44 -25.24 -20.15
N ARG A 477 -10.11 -25.41 -20.15
CA ARG A 477 -9.44 -26.62 -20.67
C ARG A 477 -8.00 -26.74 -20.18
N ASP A 478 -7.44 -27.94 -20.36
CA ASP A 478 -6.01 -28.21 -20.17
C ASP A 478 -5.13 -27.53 -21.23
N ASN A 479 -3.83 -27.45 -20.93
CA ASN A 479 -2.82 -26.98 -21.87
C ASN A 479 -2.66 -28.00 -23.02
N MET A 480 -2.66 -27.52 -24.25
CA MET A 480 -2.71 -28.35 -25.47
C MET A 480 -1.66 -27.91 -26.48
N HIS A 481 -1.25 -28.86 -27.33
CA HIS A 481 -0.43 -28.60 -28.51
C HIS A 481 -1.31 -28.56 -29.76
N PHE A 482 -1.06 -27.61 -30.66
CA PHE A 482 -1.74 -27.45 -31.96
C PHE A 482 -0.72 -27.58 -33.09
N HIS A 483 -1.10 -28.24 -34.18
CA HIS A 483 -0.19 -28.51 -35.30
C HIS A 483 -0.13 -27.37 -36.33
N SER A 484 -1.09 -26.43 -36.26
CA SER A 484 -1.13 -25.26 -37.14
C SER A 484 -1.60 -24.00 -36.42
N LEU A 485 -1.18 -22.83 -36.92
CA LEU A 485 -1.64 -21.53 -36.40
C LEU A 485 -3.16 -21.37 -36.56
N LYS A 486 -3.75 -21.96 -37.60
CA LYS A 486 -5.19 -21.95 -37.85
C LYS A 486 -5.96 -22.71 -36.77
N GLU A 487 -5.50 -23.89 -36.36
CA GLU A 487 -6.08 -24.66 -35.25
C GLU A 487 -6.01 -23.87 -33.94
N LEU A 488 -4.83 -23.32 -33.62
CA LEU A 488 -4.64 -22.51 -32.42
C LEU A 488 -5.61 -21.32 -32.39
N LYS A 489 -5.73 -20.60 -33.51
CA LYS A 489 -6.63 -19.45 -33.62
C LYS A 489 -8.10 -19.83 -33.42
N ASN A 490 -8.53 -20.94 -34.03
CA ASN A 490 -9.90 -21.45 -33.86
C ASN A 490 -10.17 -21.82 -32.39
N GLN A 491 -9.22 -22.48 -31.72
CA GLN A 491 -9.36 -22.83 -30.32
C GLN A 491 -9.43 -21.59 -29.42
N ILE A 492 -8.59 -20.57 -29.66
CA ILE A 492 -8.63 -19.31 -28.90
C ILE A 492 -10.02 -18.65 -29.00
N GLN A 493 -10.66 -18.68 -30.18
CA GLN A 493 -12.01 -18.14 -30.33
C GLN A 493 -13.04 -18.94 -29.52
N GLN A 494 -12.94 -20.27 -29.48
CA GLN A 494 -13.80 -21.11 -28.64
C GLN A 494 -13.57 -20.83 -27.15
N ASP A 495 -12.31 -20.68 -26.73
CA ASP A 495 -11.94 -20.36 -25.35
C ASP A 495 -12.52 -19.00 -24.93
N ILE A 496 -12.50 -18.00 -25.82
CA ILE A 496 -13.12 -16.68 -25.59
C ILE A 496 -14.64 -16.80 -25.44
N LEU A 497 -15.30 -17.58 -26.29
CA LEU A 497 -16.76 -17.78 -26.21
C LEU A 497 -17.14 -18.48 -24.89
N MET A 498 -16.41 -19.52 -24.51
CA MET A 498 -16.63 -20.24 -23.24
C MET A 498 -16.37 -19.32 -22.04
N ALA A 499 -15.30 -18.52 -22.07
CA ALA A 499 -15.02 -17.53 -21.03
C ALA A 499 -16.17 -16.52 -20.90
N LYS A 500 -16.73 -16.05 -22.02
CA LYS A 500 -17.89 -15.15 -22.01
C LYS A 500 -19.11 -15.80 -21.37
N GLU A 501 -19.35 -17.08 -21.63
CA GLU A 501 -20.47 -17.82 -21.05
C GLU A 501 -20.31 -18.04 -19.54
N ILE A 502 -19.13 -18.48 -19.08
CA ILE A 502 -18.82 -18.67 -17.65
C ILE A 502 -18.92 -17.35 -16.88
N LEU A 503 -18.51 -16.23 -17.50
CA LEU A 503 -18.47 -14.92 -16.85
C LEU A 503 -19.76 -14.11 -17.05
N ARG A 504 -20.84 -14.68 -17.62
CA ARG A 504 -22.16 -14.04 -17.68
C ARG A 504 -22.71 -13.86 -16.28
#